data_AF-A0A931BDH4-F1
#
_entry.id   AF-A0A931BDH4-F1
#
_cell.length_a   1.000
_cell.length_b   1.000
_cell.length_c   1.000
_cell.angle_alpha   90.00
_cell.angle_beta   90.00
_cell.angle_gamma   90.00
#
_symmetry.space_group_name_H-M   'P 1'
#
loop_
_entity.id
_entity.type
_entity.pdbx_description
1 polymer ?
#
loop_
_entity_poly.entity_id
_entity_poly.type
_entity_poly.pdbx_seq_one_letter_code
_entity_poly.pdbx_strand_id
1 'polypeptide(L)'
;MRASRLSLLLSLSLTAASCSIFHRNKPAPVVETVRTADSPAPPTAARDLADVMGTELKLTPDQTGRVRTILNGTLAESNAAKEKFAPKSPQLIAELKRINTKSQRELSAVVGPAKFKQLQTKATQQKIATEMQQRQK
;
A
#
# COMPACT_ATOMS: atom_id res chain seq x y z
N MET A 1 47.51 26.33 -15.09
CA MET A 1 46.96 27.59 -15.63
C MET A 1 45.80 28.05 -14.76
N ARG A 2 45.73 29.36 -14.52
CA ARG A 2 44.85 30.07 -13.58
C ARG A 2 43.44 30.32 -14.15
N ALA A 3 42.57 30.76 -13.22
CA ALA A 3 41.34 31.56 -13.36
C ALA A 3 40.04 30.75 -13.61
N SER A 4 39.14 30.63 -12.62
CA SER A 4 38.14 31.63 -12.17
C SER A 4 37.30 32.23 -13.30
N ARG A 5 35.97 32.05 -13.24
CA ARG A 5 35.01 33.11 -12.89
C ARG A 5 33.56 32.59 -12.81
N LEU A 6 32.89 33.04 -11.75
CA LEU A 6 31.44 33.11 -11.56
C LEU A 6 30.74 33.74 -12.78
N SER A 7 29.51 33.28 -13.06
CA SER A 7 28.41 34.17 -13.43
C SER A 7 27.05 33.53 -13.09
N LEU A 8 26.44 34.11 -12.07
CA LEU A 8 25.08 33.92 -11.59
C LEU A 8 24.16 34.77 -12.48
N LEU A 9 23.16 34.19 -13.17
CA LEU A 9 22.05 34.97 -13.72
C LEU A 9 20.73 34.28 -13.41
N LEU A 10 20.14 34.82 -12.34
CA LEU A 10 18.79 34.66 -11.85
C LEU A 10 17.86 35.52 -12.71
N SER A 11 16.99 34.92 -13.51
CA SER A 11 15.88 35.63 -14.17
C SER A 11 14.56 35.02 -13.74
N LEU A 12 14.07 35.59 -12.63
CA LEU A 12 12.73 35.42 -12.11
C LEU A 12 11.78 36.33 -12.91
N SER A 13 10.93 35.73 -13.74
CA SER A 13 9.84 36.46 -14.43
C SER A 13 8.51 35.87 -14.01
N LEU A 14 7.85 36.53 -13.06
CA LEU A 14 6.50 36.22 -12.60
C LEU A 14 5.67 37.51 -12.58
N THR A 15 4.69 37.64 -13.48
CA THR A 15 3.42 38.38 -13.31
C THR A 15 2.55 38.10 -14.55
N ALA A 16 1.59 37.17 -14.46
CA ALA A 16 0.19 37.40 -14.10
C ALA A 16 -0.70 37.81 -15.30
N ALA A 17 -1.03 36.83 -16.16
CA ALA A 17 -2.15 36.93 -17.07
C ALA A 17 -3.45 36.66 -16.30
N SER A 18 -4.25 37.72 -16.12
CA SER A 18 -5.54 37.68 -15.45
C SER A 18 -6.59 37.08 -16.39
N CYS A 19 -6.88 35.79 -16.26
CA CYS A 19 -8.01 35.14 -16.92
C CYS A 19 -9.23 35.17 -16.00
N SER A 20 -10.09 36.17 -16.15
CA SER A 20 -11.46 36.16 -15.63
C SER A 20 -12.31 35.23 -16.51
N ILE A 21 -12.13 33.92 -16.34
CA ILE A 21 -12.96 32.89 -16.98
C ILE A 21 -13.94 32.33 -15.93
N PHE A 22 -15.17 32.83 -16.00
CA PHE A 22 -16.42 32.09 -15.76
C PHE A 22 -16.35 30.92 -14.74
N HIS A 23 -16.63 31.20 -13.47
CA HIS A 23 -16.96 30.14 -12.50
C HIS A 23 -18.41 29.67 -12.74
N ARG A 24 -18.58 28.75 -13.69
CA ARG A 24 -19.70 27.80 -13.68
C ARG A 24 -19.50 26.83 -12.52
N ASN A 25 -20.53 26.62 -11.71
CA ASN A 25 -20.61 25.60 -10.66
C ASN A 25 -19.99 24.28 -11.13
N LYS A 26 -18.81 23.94 -10.61
CA LYS A 26 -18.23 22.61 -10.70
C LYS A 26 -18.46 21.94 -9.35
N PRO A 27 -18.96 20.70 -9.31
CA PRO A 27 -18.98 19.92 -8.08
C PRO A 27 -17.55 19.83 -7.54
N ALA A 28 -17.44 19.84 -6.21
CA ALA A 28 -16.17 19.86 -5.48
C ALA A 28 -15.16 18.90 -6.11
N PRO A 29 -13.88 19.32 -6.28
CA PRO A 29 -12.87 18.43 -6.80
C PRO A 29 -12.76 17.25 -5.85
N VAL A 30 -13.12 16.06 -6.34
CA VAL A 30 -12.64 14.83 -5.73
C VAL A 30 -11.13 14.89 -5.93
N VAL A 31 -10.42 15.41 -4.93
CA VAL A 31 -8.98 15.33 -4.88
C VAL A 31 -8.68 13.84 -4.84
N GLU A 32 -8.27 13.28 -5.98
CA GLU A 32 -7.53 12.02 -6.01
C GLU A 32 -6.31 12.25 -5.12
N THR A 33 -6.43 11.90 -3.84
CA THR A 33 -5.31 11.90 -2.92
C THR A 33 -4.33 10.88 -3.48
N VAL A 34 -3.25 11.36 -4.10
CA VAL A 34 -2.14 10.53 -4.57
C VAL A 34 -1.69 9.67 -3.39
N ARG A 35 -2.08 8.37 -3.41
CA ARG A 35 -1.73 7.44 -2.34
C ARG A 35 -0.22 7.19 -2.39
N THR A 36 0.48 7.75 -1.43
CA THR A 36 1.89 7.42 -1.17
C THR A 36 1.97 6.09 -0.44
N ALA A 37 3.11 5.37 -0.54
CA ALA A 37 3.33 4.09 0.13
C ALA A 37 3.12 4.15 1.66
N ASP A 38 3.28 5.34 2.24
CA ASP A 38 3.10 5.63 3.66
C ASP A 38 1.62 5.80 4.05
N SER A 39 0.71 5.95 3.07
CA SER A 39 -0.73 6.11 3.33
C SER A 39 -1.36 4.81 3.90
N PRO A 40 -2.43 4.93 4.70
CA PRO A 40 -3.26 3.78 5.08
C PRO A 40 -3.80 3.05 3.85
N ALA A 41 -3.76 1.72 3.88
CA ALA A 41 -4.31 0.90 2.81
C ALA A 41 -5.85 0.87 2.89
N PRO A 42 -6.56 0.81 1.74
CA PRO A 42 -8.02 0.83 1.71
C PRO A 42 -8.60 -0.44 2.35
N PRO A 43 -9.81 -0.38 2.94
CA PRO A 43 -10.45 -1.53 3.58
C PRO A 43 -10.62 -2.75 2.66
N THR A 44 -10.76 -2.52 1.34
CA THR A 44 -10.93 -3.59 0.35
C THR A 44 -9.65 -4.40 0.12
N ALA A 45 -8.47 -3.85 0.42
CA ALA A 45 -7.18 -4.49 0.12
C ALA A 45 -7.03 -5.87 0.77
N ALA A 46 -7.54 -6.05 1.99
CA ALA A 46 -7.51 -7.32 2.69
C ALA A 46 -8.46 -8.36 2.07
N ARG A 47 -9.64 -7.92 1.59
CA ARG A 47 -10.58 -8.78 0.87
C ARG A 47 -9.98 -9.24 -0.46
N ASP A 48 -9.44 -8.31 -1.24
CA ASP A 48 -8.87 -8.61 -2.56
C ASP A 48 -7.68 -9.56 -2.44
N LEU A 49 -6.81 -9.32 -1.45
CA LEU A 49 -5.67 -10.20 -1.18
C LEU A 49 -6.12 -11.61 -0.76
N ALA A 50 -7.16 -11.73 0.08
CA ALA A 50 -7.70 -13.02 0.47
C ALA A 50 -8.23 -13.81 -0.74
N ASP A 51 -8.92 -13.13 -1.66
CA ASP A 51 -9.49 -13.75 -2.86
C ASP A 51 -8.40 -14.23 -3.83
N VAL A 52 -7.35 -13.42 -4.00
CA VAL A 52 -6.15 -13.79 -4.79
C VAL A 52 -5.43 -14.98 -4.14
N MET A 53 -5.20 -14.95 -2.82
CA MET A 53 -4.60 -16.08 -2.09
C MET A 53 -5.46 -17.34 -2.19
N GLY A 54 -6.78 -17.21 -2.13
CA GLY A 54 -7.72 -18.30 -2.32
C GLY A 54 -7.56 -18.98 -3.68
N THR A 55 -7.40 -18.17 -4.72
CA THR A 55 -7.22 -18.63 -6.11
C THR A 55 -5.85 -19.28 -6.34
N GLU A 56 -4.78 -18.64 -5.88
CA GLU A 56 -3.40 -19.08 -6.13
C GLU A 56 -2.99 -20.29 -5.29
N LEU A 57 -3.48 -20.37 -4.05
CA LEU A 57 -3.20 -21.50 -3.17
C LEU A 57 -4.25 -22.61 -3.28
N LYS A 58 -5.33 -22.40 -4.05
CA LYS A 58 -6.48 -23.33 -4.14
C LYS A 58 -7.05 -23.62 -2.75
N LEU A 59 -7.36 -22.56 -2.00
CA LEU A 59 -7.96 -22.68 -0.67
C LEU A 59 -9.45 -23.03 -0.80
N THR A 60 -10.00 -23.68 0.22
CA THR A 60 -11.45 -23.86 0.31
C THR A 60 -12.15 -22.51 0.58
N PRO A 61 -13.47 -22.40 0.34
CA PRO A 61 -14.23 -21.20 0.69
C PRO A 61 -14.12 -20.83 2.18
N ASP A 62 -14.15 -21.84 3.07
CA ASP A 62 -13.95 -21.65 4.50
C ASP A 62 -12.56 -21.10 4.84
N GLN A 63 -11.50 -21.72 4.30
CA GLN A 63 -10.13 -21.23 4.49
C GLN A 63 -9.96 -19.81 3.97
N THR A 64 -10.56 -19.48 2.82
CA THR A 64 -10.53 -18.14 2.24
C THR A 64 -11.24 -17.13 3.15
N GLY A 65 -12.39 -17.49 3.72
CA GLY A 65 -13.11 -16.69 4.71
C GLY A 65 -12.26 -16.41 5.95
N ARG A 66 -11.60 -17.43 6.49
CA ARG A 66 -10.70 -17.29 7.66
C ARG A 66 -9.46 -16.46 7.35
N VAL A 67 -8.85 -16.64 6.18
CA VAL A 67 -7.74 -15.80 5.69
C VAL A 67 -8.19 -14.35 5.59
N ARG A 68 -9.38 -14.07 5.05
CA ARG A 68 -9.94 -12.72 4.97
C ARG A 68 -10.07 -12.07 6.34
N THR A 69 -10.57 -12.80 7.34
CA THR A 69 -10.66 -12.30 8.72
C THR A 69 -9.28 -11.93 9.29
N ILE A 70 -8.27 -12.78 9.09
CA ILE A 70 -6.89 -12.52 9.54
C ILE A 70 -6.32 -11.27 8.85
N LEU A 71 -6.47 -11.17 7.53
CA LEU A 71 -5.95 -10.05 6.75
C LEU A 71 -6.66 -8.73 7.09
N ASN A 72 -7.97 -8.75 7.37
CA ASN A 72 -8.70 -7.58 7.83
C ASN A 72 -8.17 -7.07 9.18
N GLY A 73 -7.97 -7.97 10.15
CA GLY A 73 -7.37 -7.62 11.44
C GLY A 73 -5.95 -7.08 11.30
N THR A 74 -5.14 -7.74 10.47
CA THR A 74 -3.75 -7.31 10.16
C THR A 74 -3.73 -5.91 9.53
N LEU A 75 -4.64 -5.63 8.60
CA LEU A 75 -4.76 -4.33 7.95
C LEU A 75 -5.15 -3.24 8.96
N ALA A 76 -6.11 -3.51 9.84
CA ALA A 76 -6.51 -2.58 10.89
C ALA A 76 -5.35 -2.27 11.85
N GLU A 77 -4.65 -3.30 12.35
CA GLU A 77 -3.48 -3.14 13.21
C GLU A 77 -2.36 -2.33 12.51
N SER A 78 -2.11 -2.62 11.22
CA SER A 78 -1.09 -1.92 10.43
C SER A 78 -1.43 -0.45 10.18
N ASN A 79 -2.67 -0.14 9.80
CA ASN A 79 -3.13 1.23 9.61
C ASN A 79 -3.08 2.01 10.93
N ALA A 80 -3.52 1.43 12.04
CA ALA A 80 -3.42 2.05 13.36
C ALA A 80 -1.96 2.32 13.78
N ALA A 81 -1.03 1.41 13.46
CA ALA A 81 0.39 1.64 13.70
C ALA A 81 0.95 2.79 12.85
N LYS A 82 0.55 2.89 11.57
CA LYS A 82 0.93 3.99 10.67
C LYS A 82 0.37 5.35 11.12
N GLU A 83 -0.81 5.37 11.74
CA GLU A 83 -1.38 6.58 12.33
C GLU A 83 -0.65 7.00 13.61
N LYS A 84 -0.21 6.02 14.40
CA LYS A 84 0.44 6.26 15.70
C LYS A 84 1.89 6.69 15.60
N PHE A 85 2.65 6.16 14.65
CA PHE A 85 4.10 6.35 14.57
C PHE A 85 4.50 7.14 13.32
N ALA A 86 5.57 7.92 13.44
CA ALA A 86 6.10 8.66 12.30
C ALA A 86 6.51 7.71 11.15
N PRO A 87 6.28 8.09 9.88
CA PRO A 87 6.71 7.29 8.73
C PRO A 87 8.19 6.91 8.81
N LYS A 88 8.51 5.65 8.48
CA LYS A 88 9.87 5.09 8.48
C LYS A 88 10.60 5.13 9.84
N SER A 89 9.90 5.42 10.93
CA SER A 89 10.48 5.38 12.27
C SER A 89 10.85 3.94 12.68
N PRO A 90 11.90 3.77 13.52
CA PRO A 90 12.23 2.44 14.06
C PRO A 90 11.07 1.78 14.81
N GLN A 91 10.25 2.59 15.49
CA GLN A 91 9.06 2.13 16.22
C GLN A 91 8.01 1.57 15.26
N LEU A 92 7.72 2.27 14.16
CA LEU A 92 6.82 1.78 13.12
C LEU A 92 7.33 0.47 12.52
N ILE A 93 8.62 0.40 12.18
CA ILE A 93 9.21 -0.80 11.59
C ILE A 93 9.12 -1.99 12.55
N ALA A 94 9.41 -1.79 13.84
CA ALA A 94 9.30 -2.82 14.86
C ALA A 94 7.86 -3.32 15.03
N GLU A 95 6.89 -2.40 15.07
CA GLU A 95 5.48 -2.75 15.23
C GLU A 95 4.94 -3.48 14.01
N LEU A 96 5.25 -3.02 12.80
CA LEU A 96 4.86 -3.70 11.57
C LEU A 96 5.47 -5.10 11.48
N LYS A 97 6.70 -5.31 11.95
CA LYS A 97 7.33 -6.63 12.02
C LYS A 97 6.60 -7.55 13.01
N ARG A 98 6.18 -7.03 14.17
CA ARG A 98 5.39 -7.76 15.17
C ARG A 98 4.04 -8.20 14.59
N ILE A 99 3.31 -7.26 13.96
CA ILE A 99 2.03 -7.50 13.29
C ILE A 99 2.19 -8.57 12.20
N ASN A 100 3.20 -8.43 11.34
CA ASN A 100 3.47 -9.37 10.27
C ASN A 100 3.78 -10.77 10.81
N THR A 101 4.60 -10.88 11.87
CA THR A 101 4.93 -12.17 12.49
C THR A 101 3.71 -12.87 13.08
N LYS A 102 2.83 -12.11 13.75
CA LYS A 102 1.55 -12.61 14.26
C LYS A 102 0.68 -13.14 13.12
N SER A 103 0.47 -12.32 12.09
CA SER A 103 -0.34 -12.67 10.91
C SER A 103 0.19 -13.92 10.19
N GLN A 104 1.51 -14.05 10.02
CA GLN A 104 2.11 -15.25 9.42
C GLN A 104 1.82 -16.52 10.20
N ARG A 105 1.86 -16.47 11.54
CA ARG A 105 1.53 -17.62 12.38
C ARG A 105 0.06 -18.03 12.22
N GLU A 106 -0.84 -17.05 12.24
CA GLU A 106 -2.27 -17.27 12.05
C GLU A 106 -2.56 -17.84 10.65
N LEU A 107 -1.98 -17.25 9.60
CA LEU A 107 -2.12 -17.72 8.23
C LEU A 107 -1.64 -19.17 8.08
N SER A 108 -0.46 -19.51 8.62
CA SER A 108 0.08 -20.88 8.59
C SER A 108 -0.87 -21.90 9.21
N ALA A 109 -1.51 -21.55 10.33
CA ALA A 109 -2.49 -22.41 10.99
C ALA A 109 -3.78 -22.61 10.17
N VAL A 110 -4.19 -21.62 9.38
CA VAL A 110 -5.40 -21.70 8.54
C VAL A 110 -5.16 -22.46 7.23
N VAL A 111 -4.10 -22.10 6.51
CA VAL A 111 -3.83 -22.66 5.18
C VAL A 111 -3.10 -24.01 5.25
N GLY A 112 -2.45 -24.30 6.37
CA GLY A 112 -1.67 -25.50 6.59
C GLY A 112 -0.24 -25.41 6.01
N PRO A 113 0.66 -26.30 6.46
CA PRO A 113 2.10 -26.18 6.20
C PRO A 113 2.46 -26.28 4.70
N ALA A 114 1.78 -27.14 3.92
CA ALA A 114 2.06 -27.30 2.50
C ALA A 114 1.72 -26.03 1.70
N LYS A 115 0.53 -25.46 1.91
CA LYS A 115 0.08 -24.24 1.24
C LYS A 115 0.82 -23.02 1.76
N PHE A 116 1.19 -23.00 3.03
CA PHE A 116 2.02 -21.93 3.60
C PHE A 116 3.42 -21.94 2.99
N LYS A 117 4.03 -23.11 2.78
CA LYS A 117 5.30 -23.22 2.05
C LYS A 117 5.17 -22.76 0.59
N GLN A 118 4.08 -23.10 -0.08
CA GLN A 118 3.79 -22.62 -1.44
C GLN A 118 3.67 -21.08 -1.47
N LEU A 119 2.94 -20.49 -0.52
CA LEU A 119 2.81 -19.03 -0.37
C LEU A 119 4.16 -18.33 -0.21
N GLN A 120 5.13 -18.95 0.46
CA GLN A 120 6.47 -18.39 0.64
C GLN A 120 7.34 -18.46 -0.62
N THR A 121 6.93 -19.20 -1.66
CA THR A 121 7.71 -19.25 -2.89
C THR A 121 7.67 -17.91 -3.62
N LYS A 122 8.82 -17.50 -4.17
CA LYS A 122 8.92 -16.27 -4.97
C LYS A 122 7.90 -16.24 -6.10
N ALA A 123 7.67 -17.37 -6.76
CA ALA A 123 6.71 -17.48 -7.86
C ALA A 123 5.29 -17.15 -7.41
N THR A 124 4.81 -17.73 -6.31
CA THR A 124 3.47 -17.44 -5.78
C THR A 124 3.37 -16.00 -5.29
N GLN A 125 4.38 -15.47 -4.58
CA GLN A 125 4.38 -14.08 -4.15
C GLN A 125 4.32 -13.10 -5.32
N GLN A 126 5.04 -13.37 -6.40
CA GLN A 126 5.00 -12.56 -7.61
C GLN A 126 3.63 -12.59 -8.28
N LYS A 127 3.02 -13.78 -8.43
CA LYS A 127 1.67 -13.91 -8.99
C LYS A 127 0.64 -13.13 -8.18
N ILE A 128 0.64 -13.31 -6.85
CA ILE A 128 -0.24 -12.57 -5.95
C ILE A 128 -0.03 -11.06 -6.10
N ALA A 129 1.22 -10.59 -6.12
CA ALA A 129 1.51 -9.16 -6.26
C ALA A 129 1.04 -8.60 -7.61
N THR A 130 1.23 -9.35 -8.71
CA THR A 130 0.77 -8.96 -10.04
C THR A 130 -0.75 -8.88 -10.12
N GLU A 131 -1.47 -9.87 -9.60
CA GLU A 131 -2.94 -9.85 -9.58
C GLU A 131 -3.48 -8.72 -8.70
N MET A 132 -2.87 -8.48 -7.54
CA MET A 132 -3.24 -7.36 -6.68
C MET A 132 -3.01 -6.01 -7.36
N GLN A 133 -1.93 -5.87 -8.13
CA GLN A 133 -1.68 -4.66 -8.91
C GLN A 133 -2.72 -4.47 -10.02
N GLN A 134 -3.20 -5.55 -10.66
CA GLN A 134 -4.26 -5.48 -11.67
C GLN A 134 -5.60 -5.03 -11.08
N ARG A 135 -5.91 -5.45 -9.84
CA ARG A 135 -7.16 -5.06 -9.14
C ARG A 135 -7.16 -3.62 -8.61
N GLN A 136 -6.01 -2.98 -8.55
CA GLN A 136 -5.86 -1.59 -8.09
C GLN A 136 -5.85 -0.57 -9.24
N LYS A 137 -5.84 -1.03 -10.49
CA LYS A 137 -5.97 -0.19 -11.70
C LYS A 137 -7.44 0.00 -12.02
#